data_AF-A0A316AS32-F1
#
_entry.id   AF-A0A316AS32-F1
#
_cell.length_a   1.000
_cell.length_b   1.000
_cell.length_c   1.000
_cell.angle_alpha   90.00
_cell.angle_beta   90.00
_cell.angle_gamma   90.00
#
_symmetry.space_group_name_H-M   'P 1'
#
loop_
_entity.id
_entity.type
_entity.pdbx_description
1 polymer ?
#
loop_
_entity_poly.entity_id
_entity_poly.type
_entity_poly.pdbx_seq_one_letter_code
_entity_poly.pdbx_strand_id
1 'polypeptide(L)'
;MVDGYVRDEASLGTLLRRRLLTAGVVAAHLAAASCAAPDANTLRVLDGEAEVRLPAPAAREASRAQGRGLVRVASVAWPSAAWAALGQVARAPHHPLAIGVATAAAGGSPRDAALVALYLTGTATATAAARLLGLDPVTVAAVLASLGPLQDALATDASEAVARGDEVPAESDPLTDLLVTRHAPRQDKLFAS
;
A
#
# COMPACT_ATOMS: atom_id res chain seq x y z
N MET A 1 -15.56 5.62 22.42
CA MET A 1 -14.10 5.45 22.28
C MET A 1 -13.85 4.24 21.40
N VAL A 2 -13.21 4.39 20.24
CA VAL A 2 -12.85 3.21 19.43
C VAL A 2 -11.44 2.81 19.84
N ASP A 3 -11.38 2.00 20.90
CA ASP A 3 -10.27 1.28 21.52
C ASP A 3 -9.02 2.06 22.02
N GLY A 4 -8.78 3.32 21.62
CA GLY A 4 -7.79 4.21 22.24
C GLY A 4 -6.31 3.91 21.95
N TYR A 5 -6.03 3.12 20.91
CA TYR A 5 -4.68 2.73 20.51
C TYR A 5 -3.82 3.91 19.97
N VAL A 6 -4.46 4.91 19.35
CA VAL A 6 -3.81 6.14 18.87
C VAL A 6 -4.50 7.33 19.51
N ARG A 7 -3.72 8.21 20.12
CA ARG A 7 -4.20 9.34 20.94
C ARG A 7 -3.45 10.64 20.69
N ASP A 8 -2.26 10.56 20.14
CA ASP A 8 -1.31 11.66 19.96
C ASP A 8 -0.34 11.33 18.82
N GLU A 9 0.55 12.27 18.51
CA GLU A 9 1.53 12.15 17.43
C GLU A 9 2.57 11.06 17.70
N ALA A 10 2.88 10.79 18.98
CA ALA A 10 3.82 9.73 19.37
C ALA A 10 3.24 8.32 19.09
N SER A 11 1.99 8.08 19.51
CA SER A 11 1.27 6.85 19.22
C SER A 11 0.95 6.69 17.73
N LEU A 12 0.72 7.80 17.01
CA LEU A 12 0.65 7.79 15.55
C LEU A 12 1.98 7.33 14.92
N GLY A 13 3.12 7.84 15.39
CA GLY A 13 4.44 7.41 14.92
C GLY A 13 4.66 5.90 15.08
N THR A 14 4.19 5.34 16.20
CA THR A 14 4.24 3.89 16.45
C THR A 14 3.35 3.11 15.50
N LEU A 15 2.11 3.58 15.27
CA LEU A 15 1.20 2.96 14.29
C LEU A 15 1.79 2.99 12.88
N LEU A 16 2.30 4.13 12.43
CA LEU A 16 2.87 4.30 11.10
C LEU A 16 4.07 3.39 10.89
N ARG A 17 5.00 3.35 11.85
CA ARG A 17 6.16 2.44 11.79
C ARG A 17 5.73 0.98 11.70
N ARG A 18 4.78 0.56 12.54
CA ARG A 18 4.25 -0.82 12.52
C ARG A 18 3.61 -1.16 11.18
N ARG A 19 2.84 -0.23 10.62
CA ARG A 19 2.16 -0.40 9.33
C ARG A 19 3.17 -0.49 8.18
N LEU A 20 4.23 0.30 8.20
CA LEU A 20 5.33 0.21 7.23
C LEU A 20 6.03 -1.15 7.30
N LEU A 21 6.34 -1.64 8.51
CA LEU A 21 7.04 -2.91 8.74
C LEU A 21 6.17 -4.17 8.54
N THR A 22 4.89 -4.01 8.17
CA THR A 22 3.96 -5.13 7.96
C THR A 22 3.29 -5.01 6.59
N ALA A 23 2.09 -4.45 6.50
CA ALA A 23 1.40 -4.27 5.23
C ALA A 23 2.21 -3.42 4.22
N GLY A 24 3.04 -2.50 4.71
CA GLY A 24 3.93 -1.68 3.89
C GLY A 24 5.01 -2.49 3.17
N VAL A 25 5.71 -3.41 3.83
CA VAL A 25 6.75 -4.23 3.17
C VAL A 25 6.16 -5.19 2.14
N VAL A 26 4.97 -5.75 2.41
CA VAL A 26 4.25 -6.58 1.44
C VAL A 26 3.84 -5.74 0.22
N ALA A 27 3.25 -4.56 0.44
CA ALA A 27 2.88 -3.65 -0.65
C ALA A 27 4.09 -3.18 -1.45
N ALA A 28 5.21 -2.90 -0.78
CA ALA A 28 6.46 -2.48 -1.41
C ALA A 28 7.01 -3.55 -2.35
N HIS A 29 7.09 -4.79 -1.87
CA HIS A 29 7.56 -5.93 -2.67
C HIS A 29 6.63 -6.20 -3.86
N LEU A 30 5.31 -6.23 -3.66
CA LEU A 30 4.35 -6.43 -4.74
C LEU A 30 4.44 -5.34 -5.82
N ALA A 31 4.60 -4.08 -5.41
CA ALA A 31 4.77 -2.96 -6.32
C ALA A 31 6.09 -3.05 -7.09
N ALA A 32 7.21 -3.36 -6.41
CA ALA A 32 8.50 -3.58 -7.04
C ALA A 32 8.47 -4.72 -8.06
N ALA A 33 7.90 -5.88 -7.69
CA ALA A 33 7.79 -7.04 -8.57
C ALA A 33 6.93 -6.74 -9.81
N SER A 34 5.80 -6.06 -9.61
CA SER A 34 4.91 -5.65 -10.72
C SER A 34 5.57 -4.63 -11.65
N CYS A 35 6.45 -3.78 -11.13
CA CYS A 35 7.24 -2.84 -11.91
C CYS A 35 8.34 -3.55 -12.72
N ALA A 36 9.00 -4.56 -12.12
CA ALA A 36 10.11 -5.28 -12.75
C ALA A 36 9.65 -6.16 -13.92
N ALA A 37 8.48 -6.79 -13.80
CA ALA A 37 7.95 -7.70 -14.82
C ALA A 37 6.42 -7.51 -14.98
N PRO A 38 5.97 -6.47 -15.72
CA PRO A 38 4.56 -6.14 -15.89
C PRO A 38 3.86 -7.01 -16.95
N ASP A 39 4.18 -8.31 -17.04
CA ASP A 39 3.51 -9.26 -17.92
C ASP A 39 2.30 -9.93 -17.23
N ALA A 40 1.34 -10.39 -18.03
CA ALA A 40 0.07 -10.88 -17.51
C ALA A 40 0.18 -12.15 -16.65
N ASN A 41 1.22 -12.98 -16.83
CA ASN A 41 1.39 -14.18 -16.02
C ASN A 41 1.94 -13.83 -14.65
N THR A 42 3.02 -13.04 -14.61
CA THR A 42 3.61 -12.55 -13.36
C THR A 42 2.60 -11.75 -12.54
N LEU A 43 1.90 -10.82 -13.18
CA LEU A 43 0.88 -10.00 -12.49
C LEU A 43 -0.27 -10.83 -11.93
N ARG A 44 -0.63 -11.96 -12.56
CA ARG A 44 -1.67 -12.86 -12.04
C ARG A 44 -1.22 -13.58 -10.77
N VAL A 45 0.03 -14.04 -10.73
CA VAL A 45 0.61 -14.63 -9.53
C VAL A 45 0.64 -13.59 -8.41
N LEU A 46 1.13 -12.38 -8.69
CA LEU A 46 1.21 -11.31 -7.70
C LEU A 46 -0.17 -10.85 -7.17
N ASP A 47 -1.24 -10.82 -8.00
CA ASP A 47 -2.59 -10.49 -7.52
C ASP A 47 -3.11 -11.57 -6.56
N GLY A 48 -2.79 -12.84 -6.83
CA GLY A 48 -3.07 -13.96 -5.91
C GLY A 48 -2.30 -13.86 -4.59
N GLU A 49 -1.01 -13.54 -4.66
CA GLU A 49 -0.17 -13.33 -3.46
C GLU A 49 -0.72 -12.18 -2.59
N ALA A 50 -1.20 -11.11 -3.22
CA ALA A 50 -1.86 -10.00 -2.55
C ALA A 50 -3.19 -10.41 -1.90
N GLU A 51 -4.00 -11.22 -2.57
CA GLU A 51 -5.29 -11.71 -2.06
C GLU A 51 -5.12 -12.55 -0.78
N VAL A 52 -4.05 -13.34 -0.69
CA VAL A 52 -3.73 -14.20 0.47
C VAL A 52 -3.10 -13.39 1.62
N ARG A 53 -2.27 -12.39 1.31
CA ARG A 53 -1.57 -11.56 2.32
C ARG A 53 -2.39 -10.39 2.87
N LEU A 54 -3.61 -10.21 2.38
CA LEU A 54 -4.60 -9.29 2.95
C LEU A 54 -5.77 -10.10 3.51
N PRO A 55 -5.67 -10.67 4.74
CA PRO A 55 -6.68 -11.59 5.26
C PRO A 55 -8.07 -10.94 5.43
N ALA A 56 -8.11 -9.66 5.79
CA ALA A 56 -9.35 -8.95 6.04
C ALA A 56 -10.08 -8.59 4.72
N PRO A 57 -11.33 -9.08 4.50
CA PRO A 57 -12.07 -8.81 3.26
C PRO A 57 -12.25 -7.32 2.96
N ALA A 58 -12.48 -6.50 3.99
CA ALA A 58 -12.62 -5.06 3.85
C ALA A 58 -11.32 -4.37 3.37
N ALA A 59 -10.15 -4.88 3.80
CA ALA A 59 -8.86 -4.38 3.31
C ALA A 59 -8.64 -4.75 1.83
N ARG A 60 -9.05 -5.95 1.42
CA ARG A 60 -8.99 -6.36 -0.01
C ARG A 60 -9.87 -5.48 -0.88
N GLU A 61 -11.11 -5.23 -0.46
CA GLU A 61 -12.03 -4.34 -1.18
C GLU A 61 -11.45 -2.92 -1.31
N ALA A 62 -10.92 -2.37 -0.21
CA ALA A 62 -10.28 -1.06 -0.22
C ALA A 62 -9.07 -1.02 -1.16
N SER A 63 -8.23 -2.05 -1.15
CA SER A 63 -7.07 -2.18 -2.05
C SER A 63 -7.50 -2.24 -3.52
N ARG A 64 -8.52 -3.04 -3.87
CA ARG A 64 -9.05 -3.13 -5.24
C ARG A 64 -9.72 -1.83 -5.68
N ALA A 65 -10.39 -1.11 -4.77
CA ALA A 65 -10.98 0.18 -5.06
C ALA A 65 -9.91 1.25 -5.38
N GLN A 66 -8.83 1.28 -4.60
CA GLN A 66 -7.68 2.16 -4.84
C GLN A 66 -6.98 1.81 -6.15
N GLY A 67 -6.71 0.52 -6.41
CA GLY A 67 -6.08 0.07 -7.66
C GLY A 67 -6.91 0.45 -8.90
N ARG A 68 -8.23 0.21 -8.88
CA ARG A 68 -9.13 0.69 -9.94
C ARG A 68 -9.08 2.21 -10.10
N GLY A 69 -9.03 2.95 -9.01
CA GLY A 69 -8.88 4.41 -9.00
C GLY A 69 -7.62 4.85 -9.73
N LEU A 70 -6.48 4.25 -9.37
CA LEU A 70 -5.17 4.55 -9.93
C LEU A 70 -5.09 4.20 -11.42
N VAL A 71 -5.55 3.01 -11.83
CA VAL A 71 -5.54 2.58 -13.24
C VAL A 71 -6.24 3.59 -14.14
N ARG A 72 -7.40 4.13 -13.73
CA ARG A 72 -8.16 5.11 -14.54
C ARG A 72 -7.37 6.38 -14.83
N VAL A 73 -6.58 6.86 -13.88
CA VAL A 73 -5.82 8.11 -14.02
C VAL A 73 -4.47 7.83 -14.68
N ALA A 74 -3.74 6.84 -14.18
CA ALA A 74 -2.39 6.52 -14.62
C ALA A 74 -2.33 6.00 -16.06
N SER A 75 -3.34 5.26 -16.52
CA SER A 75 -3.37 4.78 -17.93
C SER A 75 -3.57 5.89 -18.96
N VAL A 76 -4.19 7.01 -18.55
CA VAL A 76 -4.33 8.21 -19.38
C VAL A 76 -3.04 9.03 -19.36
N ALA A 77 -2.43 9.18 -18.18
CA ALA A 77 -1.20 9.95 -18.01
C ALA A 77 0.02 9.28 -18.65
N TRP A 78 0.11 7.95 -18.55
CA TRP A 78 1.22 7.14 -19.05
C TRP A 78 0.72 5.93 -19.85
N PRO A 79 0.39 6.11 -21.14
CA PRO A 79 -0.03 5.01 -22.01
C PRO A 79 1.04 3.92 -22.13
N SER A 80 0.66 2.65 -21.92
CA SER A 80 1.58 1.50 -21.94
C SER A 80 0.83 0.19 -22.18
N ALA A 81 1.49 -0.79 -22.82
CA ALA A 81 0.96 -2.14 -22.99
C ALA A 81 0.79 -2.89 -21.65
N ALA A 82 1.52 -2.47 -20.61
CA ALA A 82 1.43 -3.04 -19.27
C ALA A 82 0.02 -2.90 -18.66
N TRP A 83 -0.73 -1.86 -19.02
CA TRP A 83 -2.13 -1.71 -18.59
C TRP A 83 -3.05 -2.77 -19.18
N ALA A 84 -2.80 -3.17 -20.43
CA ALA A 84 -3.55 -4.24 -21.07
C ALA A 84 -3.24 -5.59 -20.39
N ALA A 85 -1.98 -5.85 -20.04
CA ALA A 85 -1.58 -7.03 -19.28
C ALA A 85 -2.28 -7.08 -17.90
N LEU A 86 -2.28 -5.98 -17.16
CA LEU A 86 -2.96 -5.88 -15.86
C LEU A 86 -4.49 -6.06 -16.00
N GLY A 87 -5.09 -5.54 -17.08
CA GLY A 87 -6.51 -5.70 -17.36
C GLY A 87 -6.94 -7.15 -17.65
N GLN A 88 -6.01 -8.00 -18.11
CA GLN A 88 -6.26 -9.45 -18.27
C GLN A 88 -6.25 -10.21 -16.94
N VAL A 89 -5.68 -9.61 -15.88
CA VAL A 89 -5.62 -10.21 -14.55
C VAL A 89 -6.89 -9.88 -13.77
N ALA A 90 -7.21 -8.59 -13.65
CA ALA A 90 -8.37 -8.14 -12.89
C ALA A 90 -8.88 -6.78 -13.40
N ARG A 91 -10.21 -6.62 -13.43
CA ARG A 91 -10.85 -5.31 -13.66
C ARG A 91 -10.53 -4.29 -12.56
N ALA A 92 -10.33 -4.78 -11.34
CA ALA A 92 -9.93 -4.00 -10.18
C ALA A 92 -8.72 -4.69 -9.53
N PRO A 93 -7.51 -4.44 -10.03
CA PRO A 93 -6.29 -5.02 -9.47
C PRO A 93 -6.03 -4.46 -8.07
N HIS A 94 -5.26 -5.19 -7.27
CA HIS A 94 -4.78 -4.67 -5.99
C HIS A 94 -3.91 -3.42 -6.19
N HIS A 95 -3.99 -2.48 -5.23
CA HIS A 95 -3.33 -1.19 -5.33
C HIS A 95 -1.81 -1.27 -5.57
N PRO A 96 -1.04 -2.14 -4.88
CA PRO A 96 0.40 -2.29 -5.15
C PRO A 96 0.73 -2.66 -6.59
N LEU A 97 -0.04 -3.55 -7.23
CA LEU A 97 0.17 -3.92 -8.63
C LEU A 97 -0.05 -2.73 -9.57
N ALA A 98 -1.13 -1.96 -9.32
CA ALA A 98 -1.40 -0.75 -10.09
C ALA A 98 -0.29 0.31 -9.91
N ILE A 99 0.32 0.42 -8.72
CA ILE A 99 1.48 1.28 -8.46
C ILE A 99 2.69 0.82 -9.27
N GLY A 100 3.00 -0.49 -9.24
CA GLY A 100 4.13 -1.03 -9.98
C GLY A 100 4.01 -0.83 -11.48
N VAL A 101 2.82 -1.13 -12.05
CA VAL A 101 2.55 -0.89 -13.47
C VAL A 101 2.58 0.60 -13.82
N ALA A 102 2.03 1.48 -12.97
CA ALA A 102 2.12 2.93 -13.18
C ALA A 102 3.57 3.40 -13.21
N THR A 103 4.39 2.90 -12.28
CA THR A 103 5.80 3.28 -12.14
C THR A 103 6.59 2.85 -13.37
N ALA A 104 6.41 1.60 -13.82
CA ALA A 104 7.03 1.10 -15.05
C ALA A 104 6.59 1.92 -16.29
N ALA A 105 5.30 2.24 -16.41
CA ALA A 105 4.77 3.06 -17.51
C ALA A 105 5.32 4.50 -17.50
N ALA A 106 5.63 5.03 -16.32
CA ALA A 106 6.27 6.33 -16.15
C ALA A 106 7.81 6.30 -16.31
N GLY A 107 8.41 5.13 -16.57
CA GLY A 107 9.86 4.96 -16.71
C GLY A 107 10.63 4.91 -15.39
N GLY A 108 9.95 4.66 -14.26
CA GLY A 108 10.57 4.49 -12.96
C GLY A 108 11.13 3.08 -12.73
N SER A 109 11.80 2.90 -11.60
CA SER A 109 12.42 1.64 -11.18
C SER A 109 11.56 0.84 -10.18
N PRO A 110 11.84 -0.46 -9.97
CA PRO A 110 11.22 -1.24 -8.89
C PRO A 110 11.38 -0.62 -7.50
N ARG A 111 12.52 0.04 -7.22
CA ARG A 111 12.74 0.77 -5.96
C ARG A 111 11.79 1.97 -5.85
N ASP A 112 11.56 2.70 -6.94
CA ASP A 112 10.62 3.82 -6.96
C ASP A 112 9.19 3.34 -6.70
N ALA A 113 8.80 2.20 -7.29
CA ALA A 113 7.49 1.60 -7.07
C ALA A 113 7.29 1.19 -5.60
N ALA A 114 8.31 0.57 -5.00
CA ALA A 114 8.31 0.23 -3.58
C ALA A 114 8.18 1.47 -2.69
N LEU A 115 8.95 2.52 -2.99
CA LEU A 115 8.92 3.77 -2.24
C LEU A 115 7.55 4.46 -2.31
N VAL A 116 6.92 4.50 -3.50
CA VAL A 116 5.56 5.04 -3.68
C VAL A 116 4.54 4.24 -2.85
N ALA A 117 4.62 2.91 -2.84
CA ALA A 117 3.73 2.07 -2.05
C ALA A 117 3.88 2.32 -0.54
N LEU A 118 5.11 2.46 -0.04
CA LEU A 118 5.40 2.79 1.36
C LEU A 118 4.89 4.19 1.72
N TYR A 119 5.17 5.18 0.87
CA TYR A 119 4.70 6.55 1.05
C TYR A 119 3.17 6.64 1.14
N LEU A 120 2.46 5.98 0.24
CA LEU A 120 0.98 5.96 0.25
C LEU A 120 0.43 5.22 1.47
N THR A 121 1.10 4.15 1.92
CA THR A 121 0.74 3.41 3.13
C THR A 121 0.81 4.30 4.37
N GLY A 122 1.87 5.11 4.52
CA GLY A 122 2.03 6.05 5.63
C GLY A 122 1.08 7.25 5.53
N THR A 123 1.05 7.90 4.36
CA THR A 123 0.36 9.18 4.17
C THR A 123 -1.16 9.06 4.32
N ALA A 124 -1.75 7.95 3.86
CA ALA A 124 -3.18 7.69 4.04
C ALA A 124 -3.56 7.59 5.54
N THR A 125 -2.78 6.85 6.32
CA THR A 125 -3.01 6.68 7.76
C THR A 125 -2.79 7.98 8.55
N ALA A 126 -1.73 8.72 8.24
CA ALA A 126 -1.44 10.00 8.87
C ALA A 126 -2.55 11.04 8.60
N THR A 127 -3.02 11.13 7.35
CA THR A 127 -4.12 12.04 6.97
C THR A 127 -5.41 11.69 7.71
N ALA A 128 -5.72 10.39 7.85
CA ALA A 128 -6.87 9.94 8.62
C ALA A 128 -6.73 10.30 10.10
N ALA A 129 -5.58 10.04 10.72
CA ALA A 129 -5.33 10.35 12.12
C ALA A 129 -5.47 11.86 12.42
N ALA A 130 -4.90 12.72 11.58
CA ALA A 130 -5.02 14.17 11.71
C ALA A 130 -6.50 14.62 11.75
N ARG A 131 -7.33 14.08 10.85
CA ARG A 131 -8.76 14.44 10.76
C ARG A 131 -9.60 13.82 11.87
N LEU A 132 -9.32 12.60 12.28
CA LEU A 132 -10.11 11.86 13.28
C LEU A 132 -9.82 12.32 14.71
N LEU A 133 -8.58 12.69 15.00
CA LEU A 133 -8.11 13.04 16.35
C LEU A 133 -7.88 14.54 16.53
N GLY A 134 -7.96 15.34 15.47
CA GLY A 134 -7.69 16.78 15.51
C GLY A 134 -6.22 17.10 15.83
N LEU A 135 -5.29 16.23 15.41
CA LEU A 135 -3.85 16.45 15.59
C LEU A 135 -3.35 17.60 14.73
N ASP A 136 -2.27 18.23 15.17
CA ASP A 136 -1.63 19.31 14.42
C ASP A 136 -1.07 18.78 13.07
N PRO A 137 -1.54 19.29 11.91
CA PRO A 137 -1.10 18.81 10.61
C PRO A 137 0.41 18.96 10.37
N VAL A 138 1.04 19.98 10.95
CA VAL A 138 2.49 20.20 10.83
C VAL A 138 3.26 19.11 11.58
N THR A 139 2.85 18.82 12.81
CA THR A 139 3.47 17.76 13.62
C THR A 139 3.23 16.37 13.00
N VAL A 140 2.04 16.10 12.45
CA VAL A 140 1.77 14.86 11.71
C VAL A 140 2.66 14.71 10.48
N ALA A 141 2.86 15.79 9.71
CA ALA A 141 3.79 15.80 8.58
C ALA A 141 5.24 15.57 9.04
N ALA A 142 5.65 16.14 10.17
CA ALA A 142 6.98 15.92 10.76
C ALA A 142 7.18 14.45 11.19
N VAL A 143 6.16 13.80 11.76
CA VAL A 143 6.20 12.36 12.08
C VAL A 143 6.41 11.53 10.81
N LEU A 144 5.65 11.79 9.73
CA LEU A 144 5.85 11.10 8.45
C LEU A 144 7.26 11.32 7.89
N ALA A 145 7.74 12.56 7.91
CA ALA A 145 9.07 12.91 7.42
C ALA A 145 10.18 12.19 8.21
N SER A 146 10.00 12.04 9.54
CA SER A 146 10.95 11.30 10.39
C SER A 146 11.07 9.81 10.03
N LEU A 147 10.06 9.24 9.35
CA LEU A 147 10.06 7.86 8.86
C LEU A 147 10.65 7.73 7.44
N GLY A 148 11.09 8.82 6.81
CA GLY A 148 11.73 8.82 5.49
C GLY A 148 12.87 7.80 5.37
N PRO A 149 13.89 7.82 6.26
CA PRO A 149 14.99 6.87 6.20
C PRO A 149 14.56 5.39 6.30
N LEU A 150 13.50 5.10 7.07
CA LEU A 150 12.95 3.75 7.14
C LEU A 150 12.29 3.35 5.82
N GLN A 151 11.52 4.24 5.20
CA GLN A 151 10.90 3.99 3.91
C GLN A 151 11.94 3.78 2.81
N ASP A 152 13.03 4.58 2.82
CA ASP A 152 14.14 4.41 1.88
C ASP A 152 14.84 3.05 2.02
N ALA A 153 15.06 2.60 3.26
CA ALA A 153 15.65 1.30 3.53
C ALA A 153 14.73 0.16 3.04
N LEU A 154 13.45 0.20 3.44
CA LEU A 154 12.48 -0.82 3.04
C LEU A 154 12.24 -0.85 1.52
N ALA A 155 12.30 0.30 0.84
CA ALA A 155 12.19 0.35 -0.62
C ALA A 155 13.39 -0.32 -1.31
N THR A 156 14.60 -0.07 -0.80
CA THR A 156 15.82 -0.76 -1.26
C THR A 156 15.69 -2.26 -1.03
N ASP A 157 15.39 -2.68 0.20
CA ASP A 157 15.26 -4.10 0.57
C ASP A 157 14.25 -4.83 -0.33
N ALA A 158 13.08 -4.22 -0.56
CA ALA A 158 12.04 -4.78 -1.43
C ALA A 158 12.53 -4.95 -2.88
N SER A 159 13.20 -3.92 -3.43
CA SER A 159 13.72 -3.98 -4.80
C SER A 159 14.84 -5.01 -4.97
N GLU A 160 15.72 -5.14 -3.97
CA GLU A 160 16.79 -6.13 -3.99
C GLU A 160 16.26 -7.56 -3.81
N ALA A 161 15.25 -7.75 -2.95
CA ALA A 161 14.57 -9.04 -2.79
C ALA A 161 13.92 -9.50 -4.10
N VAL A 162 13.24 -8.59 -4.79
CA VAL A 162 12.68 -8.86 -6.13
C VAL A 162 13.79 -9.21 -7.13
N ALA A 163 14.92 -8.50 -7.12
CA ALA A 163 16.04 -8.79 -8.01
C ALA A 163 16.69 -10.17 -7.75
N ARG A 164 16.66 -10.65 -6.50
CA ARG A 164 17.11 -12.01 -6.13
C ARG A 164 16.08 -13.11 -6.44
N GLY A 165 14.84 -12.73 -6.73
CA GLY A 165 13.73 -13.67 -6.91
C GLY A 165 13.18 -14.22 -5.59
N ASP A 166 13.33 -13.48 -4.50
CA ASP A 166 12.77 -13.84 -3.19
C ASP A 166 11.23 -13.82 -3.26
N GLU A 167 10.59 -14.67 -2.45
CA GLU A 167 9.13 -14.70 -2.34
C GLU A 167 8.57 -13.42 -1.71
N VAL A 168 7.29 -13.14 -1.96
CA VAL A 168 6.61 -12.00 -1.36
C VAL A 168 6.61 -12.16 0.17
N PRO A 169 7.05 -11.14 0.94
CA PRO A 169 7.11 -11.22 2.40
C PRO A 169 5.74 -11.53 3.03
N ALA A 170 5.74 -12.15 4.21
CA ALA A 170 4.53 -12.67 4.88
C ALA A 170 4.17 -11.92 6.18
N GLU A 171 4.73 -10.72 6.38
CA GLU A 171 4.47 -9.89 7.55
C GLU A 171 2.99 -9.49 7.59
N SER A 172 2.41 -9.65 8.78
CA SER A 172 1.01 -9.35 9.02
C SER A 172 0.84 -8.58 10.31
N ASP A 173 -0.29 -7.90 10.42
CA ASP A 173 -0.72 -7.22 11.64
C ASP A 173 -2.12 -7.72 12.01
N PRO A 174 -2.23 -8.81 12.79
CA PRO A 174 -3.52 -9.37 13.18
C PRO A 174 -4.44 -8.38 13.92
N LEU A 175 -3.86 -7.41 14.64
CA LEU A 175 -4.65 -6.37 15.30
C LEU A 175 -5.28 -5.44 14.26
N THR A 176 -4.52 -4.99 13.25
CA THR A 176 -5.07 -4.18 12.15
C THR A 176 -6.11 -4.96 11.35
N ASP A 177 -5.89 -6.26 11.08
CA ASP A 177 -6.85 -7.11 10.38
C ASP A 177 -8.18 -7.26 11.14
N LEU A 178 -8.11 -7.38 12.47
CA LEU A 178 -9.29 -7.40 13.32
C LEU A 178 -9.99 -6.04 13.36
N LEU A 179 -9.24 -4.95 13.48
CA LEU A 179 -9.78 -3.59 13.56
C LEU A 179 -10.47 -3.16 12.26
N VAL A 180 -9.89 -3.45 11.09
CA VAL A 180 -10.51 -3.12 9.80
C VAL A 180 -11.79 -3.95 9.58
N THR A 181 -11.80 -5.21 10.03
CA THR A 181 -13.00 -6.06 9.98
C THR A 181 -14.10 -5.51 10.87
N ARG A 182 -13.76 -5.02 12.08
CA ARG A 182 -14.69 -4.37 12.99
C ARG A 182 -15.18 -3.01 12.48
N HIS A 183 -14.35 -2.29 11.72
CA HIS A 183 -14.69 -1.00 11.13
C HIS A 183 -15.70 -1.14 9.97
N ALA A 184 -15.59 -2.21 9.17
CA ALA A 184 -16.38 -2.41 7.96
C ALA A 184 -17.90 -2.21 8.13
N PRO A 185 -18.59 -2.83 9.11
CA PRO A 185 -20.04 -2.69 9.27
C PRO A 185 -20.48 -1.39 9.97
N ARG A 186 -19.55 -0.52 10.40
CA ARG A 186 -19.89 0.72 11.10
C ARG A 186 -20.66 1.69 10.20
N GLN A 187 -21.71 2.29 10.74
CA GLN A 187 -22.55 3.26 10.05
C GLN A 187 -22.08 4.71 10.27
N ASP A 188 -21.27 4.95 11.30
CA ASP A 188 -20.76 6.27 11.72
C ASP A 188 -19.34 6.55 11.21
N LYS A 189 -18.94 5.90 10.10
CA LYS A 189 -17.56 5.98 9.59
C LYS A 189 -17.33 7.20 8.70
N LEU A 190 -16.26 7.94 8.99
CA LEU A 190 -15.75 9.03 8.14
C LEU A 190 -14.85 8.53 6.99
N PHE A 191 -14.31 7.32 7.10
CA PHE A 191 -13.42 6.69 6.12
C PHE A 191 -13.95 5.30 5.74
N ALA A 192 -13.74 4.89 4.50
CA ALA A 192 -14.29 3.65 3.96
C ALA A 192 -13.71 2.37 4.60
N SER A 193 -12.45 2.42 5.02
CA SER A 193 -11.66 1.34 5.61
C SER A 193 -10.69 1.87 6.65
#